data_AF-A0A943Q0A4-F1
#
_entry.id   AF-A0A943Q0A4-F1
#
_cell.length_a   1.000
_cell.length_b   1.000
_cell.length_c   1.000
_cell.angle_alpha   90.00
_cell.angle_beta   90.00
_cell.angle_gamma   90.00
#
_symmetry.space_group_name_H-M   'P 1'
#
loop_
_entity.id
_entity.type
_entity.pdbx_description
1 polymer ?
#
loop_
_entity_poly.entity_id
_entity_poly.type
_entity_poly.pdbx_seq_one_letter_code
_entity_poly.pdbx_strand_id
1 'polypeptide(L)' 'GAVIRKVRRRSKNNMKRKLKKLAALHAAGRIDGKTVEQSYQSWRGHAEKGNSYHLIRRTDHYYNSLMKSKEAAQCQKH' A
#
# COMPACT_ATOMS: atom_id res chain seq x y z
N GLY A 1 4.03 12.08 -28.35
CA GLY A 1 3.62 12.61 -27.02
C GLY A 1 3.39 11.47 -26.05
N ALA A 2 3.75 11.61 -24.77
CA ALA A 2 3.56 10.57 -23.76
C ALA A 2 2.07 10.34 -23.49
N VAL A 3 1.62 9.07 -23.54
CA VAL A 3 0.22 8.70 -23.25
C VAL A 3 0.04 8.60 -21.73
N ILE A 4 -0.62 9.59 -21.13
CA ILE A 4 -0.99 9.54 -19.70
C ILE A 4 -2.29 8.74 -19.56
N ARG A 5 -2.22 7.55 -18.95
CA ARG A 5 -3.39 6.70 -18.74
C ARG A 5 -3.80 6.73 -17.27
N LYS A 6 -5.01 7.21 -16.98
CA LYS A 6 -5.57 7.25 -15.62
C LYS A 6 -5.63 5.84 -15.01
N VAL A 7 -5.34 5.73 -13.72
CA VAL A 7 -5.50 4.46 -12.99
C VAL A 7 -6.98 4.06 -12.96
N ARG A 8 -7.28 2.84 -13.40
CA ARG A 8 -8.65 2.28 -13.43
C ARG A 8 -9.18 2.03 -12.01
N ARG A 9 -10.50 2.16 -11.81
CA ARG A 9 -11.18 1.89 -10.52
C ARG A 9 -10.81 0.54 -9.91
N ARG A 10 -10.78 -0.53 -10.72
CA ARG A 10 -10.38 -1.87 -10.25
C ARG A 10 -8.97 -1.89 -9.65
N SER A 11 -7.99 -1.25 -10.28
CA SER A 11 -6.60 -1.23 -9.78
C SER A 11 -6.51 -0.60 -8.38
N LYS A 12 -7.18 0.53 -8.18
CA LYS A 12 -7.23 1.24 -6.88
C LYS A 12 -7.83 0.37 -5.78
N ASN A 13 -8.98 -0.25 -6.08
CA ASN A 13 -9.69 -1.09 -5.12
C ASN A 13 -8.92 -2.38 -4.82
N ASN A 14 -8.26 -2.96 -5.83
CA ASN A 14 -7.40 -4.13 -5.66
C ASN A 14 -6.22 -3.81 -4.75
N MET A 15 -5.59 -2.64 -4.90
CA MET A 15 -4.47 -2.26 -4.04
C MET A 15 -4.89 -2.06 -2.60
N LYS A 16 -6.00 -1.36 -2.33
CA LYS A 16 -6.52 -1.23 -0.96
C LYS A 16 -6.79 -2.58 -0.30
N ARG A 17 -7.42 -3.52 -1.03
CA ARG A 17 -7.67 -4.89 -0.55
C ARG A 17 -6.37 -5.66 -0.31
N LYS A 18 -5.40 -5.54 -1.22
CA LYS A 18 -4.09 -6.18 -1.10
C LYS A 18 -3.35 -5.67 0.13
N LEU A 19 -3.29 -4.36 0.34
CA LEU A 19 -2.66 -3.74 1.51
C LEU A 19 -3.30 -4.21 2.82
N LYS A 20 -4.64 -4.29 2.89
CA LYS A 20 -5.32 -4.83 4.08
C LYS A 20 -4.93 -6.28 4.37
N LYS A 21 -4.87 -7.13 3.34
CA LYS A 21 -4.46 -8.54 3.47
C LYS A 21 -3.00 -8.66 3.90
N LEU A 22 -2.10 -7.91 3.26
CA LEU A 22 -0.68 -7.90 3.60
C LEU A 22 -0.44 -7.39 5.02
N ALA A 23 -1.11 -6.32 5.44
CA ALA A 23 -1.04 -5.83 6.82
C ALA A 23 -1.48 -6.89 7.84
N ALA A 24 -2.54 -7.65 7.56
CA ALA A 24 -2.98 -8.75 8.41
C ALA A 24 -1.95 -9.90 8.47
N LEU A 25 -1.34 -10.25 7.34
CA LEU A 25 -0.29 -11.28 7.27
C LEU A 25 0.99 -10.85 8.00
N HIS A 26 1.39 -9.59 7.86
CA HIS A 26 2.53 -9.01 8.55
C HIS A 26 2.29 -8.98 10.07
N ALA A 27 1.10 -8.59 10.50
CA ALA A 27 0.73 -8.62 11.92
C ALA A 27 0.74 -10.04 12.52
N ALA A 28 0.44 -11.06 11.70
CA ALA A 28 0.54 -12.46 12.08
C ALA A 28 1.99 -13.02 12.01
N GLY A 29 2.98 -12.20 11.64
CA GLY A 29 4.39 -12.62 11.51
C GLY A 29 4.65 -13.56 10.32
N ARG A 30 3.71 -13.67 9.37
CA ARG A 30 3.81 -14.63 8.25
C ARG A 30 4.58 -14.08 7.05
N ILE A 31 4.72 -12.75 6.97
CA ILE A 31 5.46 -12.07 5.91
C ILE A 31 6.26 -10.92 6.53
N ASP A 32 7.37 -10.58 5.89
CA ASP A 32 8.20 -9.44 6.26
C ASP A 32 7.59 -8.11 5.78
N GLY A 33 7.83 -7.03 6.52
CA GLY A 33 7.43 -5.67 6.17
C GLY A 33 7.98 -5.25 4.80
N LYS A 34 9.20 -5.68 4.45
CA LYS A 34 9.79 -5.43 3.13
C LYS A 34 8.96 -6.02 1.98
N THR A 35 8.32 -7.17 2.19
CA THR A 35 7.45 -7.79 1.19
C THR A 35 6.20 -6.92 0.96
N VAL A 36 5.68 -6.32 2.03
CA VAL A 36 4.55 -5.39 1.94
C VAL A 36 4.95 -4.12 1.19
N GLU A 37 6.11 -3.55 1.54
CA GLU A 37 6.66 -2.35 0.92
C GLU A 37 6.93 -2.56 -0.56
N GLN A 38 7.60 -3.64 -0.96
CA GLN A 38 7.88 -3.95 -2.36
C GLN A 38 6.59 -4.06 -3.20
N SER A 39 5.56 -4.71 -2.65
CA SER A 39 4.24 -4.76 -3.29
C SER A 39 3.62 -3.38 -3.47
N TYR A 40 3.77 -2.52 -2.46
CA TYR A 40 3.23 -1.17 -2.49
C TYR A 40 3.97 -0.29 -3.51
N GLN A 41 5.30 -0.28 -3.48
CA GLN A 41 6.15 0.49 -4.40
C GLN A 41 5.91 0.12 -5.87
N SER A 42 5.73 -1.17 -6.15
CA SER A 42 5.40 -1.65 -7.50
C SER A 42 4.09 -1.03 -8.03
N TRP A 43 3.07 -0.93 -7.19
CA TRP A 43 1.81 -0.28 -7.57
C TRP A 43 1.95 1.24 -7.64
N ARG A 44 2.72 1.82 -6.72
CA ARG A 44 2.96 3.27 -6.66
C ARG A 44 3.62 3.76 -7.94
N GLY A 45 4.67 3.10 -8.41
CA GLY A 45 5.33 3.42 -9.68
C GLY A 45 4.41 3.24 -10.91
N HIS A 46 3.47 2.28 -10.88
CA HIS A 46 2.43 2.18 -11.91
C HIS A 46 1.44 3.36 -11.84
N ALA A 47 1.04 3.77 -10.64
CA ALA A 47 0.11 4.89 -10.45
C ALA A 47 0.73 6.25 -10.78
N GLU A 48 2.04 6.43 -10.55
CA GLU A 48 2.78 7.66 -10.86
C GLU A 48 2.72 7.99 -12.35
N LYS A 49 2.79 6.98 -13.22
CA LYS A 49 2.65 7.12 -14.68
C LYS A 49 1.28 7.64 -15.12
N GLY A 50 0.28 7.62 -14.23
CA GLY A 50 -1.11 7.94 -14.56
C GLY A 50 -1.65 9.20 -13.89
N ASN A 51 -0.95 10.34 -13.90
CA ASN A 51 -1.37 11.65 -13.32
C ASN A 51 -2.33 11.50 -12.12
N SER A 52 -1.89 10.73 -11.12
CA SER A 52 -2.72 10.22 -10.02
C SER A 52 -2.23 10.70 -8.67
N TYR A 53 -1.71 11.93 -8.60
CA TYR A 53 -1.11 12.50 -7.39
C TYR A 53 -2.02 12.36 -6.15
N HIS A 54 -3.26 12.83 -6.21
CA HIS A 54 -4.20 12.72 -5.09
C HIS A 54 -4.64 11.28 -4.76
N LEU A 55 -4.54 10.36 -5.72
CA LEU A 55 -4.78 8.94 -5.48
C LEU A 55 -3.60 8.32 -4.73
N ILE A 56 -2.38 8.59 -5.17
CA ILE A 56 -1.15 8.13 -4.52
C ILE A 56 -1.12 8.66 -3.10
N ARG A 57 -1.28 9.97 -2.89
CA ARG A 57 -1.28 10.59 -1.57
C ARG A 57 -2.30 9.96 -0.62
N ARG A 58 -3.55 9.75 -1.06
CA ARG A 58 -4.57 9.07 -0.23
C ARG A 58 -4.22 7.62 0.09
N THR A 59 -3.53 6.94 -0.82
CA THR A 59 -3.11 5.56 -0.61
C THR A 59 -1.87 5.48 0.27
N ASP A 60 -0.96 6.46 0.21
CA ASP A 60 0.17 6.61 1.12
C ASP A 60 -0.31 6.80 2.55
N HIS A 61 -1.29 7.70 2.77
CA HIS A 61 -1.90 7.86 4.10
C HIS A 61 -2.52 6.56 4.61
N TYR A 62 -3.21 5.81 3.73
CA TYR A 62 -3.80 4.52 4.10
C TYR A 62 -2.73 3.46 4.43
N TYR A 63 -1.70 3.34 3.61
CA TYR A 63 -0.56 2.46 3.84
C TYR A 63 0.12 2.78 5.18
N ASN A 64 0.46 4.05 5.40
CA ASN A 64 1.07 4.53 6.63
C ASN A 64 0.18 4.27 7.84
N SER A 65 -1.14 4.43 7.73
CA SER A 65 -2.06 4.12 8.84
C SER A 65 -2.03 2.63 9.20
N LEU A 66 -1.96 1.74 8.21
CA LEU A 66 -1.91 0.30 8.45
C LEU A 66 -0.59 -0.14 9.09
N MET A 67 0.53 0.48 8.71
CA MET A 67 1.85 0.15 9.25
C MET A 67 2.08 0.83 10.61
N LYS A 68 1.85 2.15 10.73
CA LYS A 68 2.07 2.91 11.98
C LYS A 68 1.12 2.52 13.11
N SER A 69 -0.16 2.24 12.83
CA SER A 69 -1.07 1.75 13.87
C SER A 69 -0.67 0.37 14.40
N LYS A 70 0.26 -0.34 13.76
CA LYS A 70 0.68 -1.69 14.13
C LYS A 70 2.11 -1.75 14.67
N GLU A 71 2.99 -0.82 14.34
CA GLU A 71 4.25 -0.59 15.07
C GLU A 71 3.99 -0.33 16.55
N ALA A 72 2.94 0.45 16.87
CA ALA A 72 2.49 0.66 18.25
C ALA A 72 1.97 -0.62 18.95
N ALA A 73 1.51 -1.62 18.20
CA ALA A 73 0.99 -2.89 18.75
C ALA A 73 2.07 -3.98 18.85
N GLN A 74 3.19 -3.87 18.12
CA GLN A 74 4.31 -4.82 18.19
C GLN A 74 5.23 -4.58 19.40
N CYS A 75 5.19 -3.40 20.03
CA CYS A 75 5.94 -3.10 21.27
C CYS A 75 5.36 -3.73 22.56
N GLN A 76 4.30 -4.55 22.49
CA GLN A 76 3.66 -5.16 23.68
C GLN A 76 3.77 -6.68 23.75
N LYS A 77 4.69 -7.31 23.02
CA LYS A 77 4.99 -8.74 23.21
C LYS A 77 6.31 -8.86 23.97
N HIS A 78 6.12 -9.07 25.28
CA HIS A 78 7.10 -9.46 26.31
C HIS A 78 7.96 -10.64 25.88
#